data_AF-A0A2S7A8C4-F1
#
_entry.id   AF-A0A2S7A8C4-F1
#
_cell.length_a   1.000
_cell.length_b   1.000
_cell.length_c   1.000
_cell.angle_alpha   90.00
_cell.angle_beta   90.00
_cell.angle_gamma   90.00
#
_symmetry.space_group_name_H-M   'P 1'
#
loop_
_entity.id
_entity.type
_entity.pdbx_description
1 polymer ?
#
loop_
_entity_poly.entity_id
_entity_poly.type
_entity_poly.pdbx_seq_one_letter_code
_entity_poly.pdbx_strand_id
1 'polypeptide(L)'
;MNDRATADLRTRIGATGERIEEALRGGAITSVRATTLQRQVEQTQASMDRLSRQQGFVSAGEFASYNRTLGAIDVELDRRGVARSYGNDALVASDSKGQARSFRYDCQNEPVAIAIPGDQLDRALDQLRLTTRCPISGTDLARGKRSQPVVGTMTPTAALQAMLNGTGLQMRSIKGGFEVLRLPR
;
A
#
# COMPACT_ATOMS: atom_id res chain seq x y z
N MET A 1 -19.19 -11.17 15.41
CA MET A 1 -18.36 -10.02 15.00
C MET A 1 -16.87 -10.16 15.37
N ASN A 2 -16.43 -11.16 16.15
CA ASN A 2 -15.03 -11.29 16.59
C ASN A 2 -14.14 -12.25 15.76
N ASP A 3 -14.69 -13.06 14.86
CA ASP A 3 -13.92 -13.96 13.99
C ASP A 3 -12.99 -13.21 13.03
N ARG A 4 -13.40 -12.00 12.66
CA ARG A 4 -12.63 -11.12 11.77
C ARG A 4 -11.32 -10.65 12.42
N ALA A 5 -11.30 -10.42 13.73
CA ALA A 5 -10.10 -9.99 14.44
C ALA A 5 -9.07 -11.12 14.53
N THR A 6 -9.52 -12.35 14.79
CA THR A 6 -8.66 -13.54 14.78
C THR A 6 -8.13 -13.84 13.38
N ALA A 7 -8.97 -13.69 12.34
CA ALA A 7 -8.55 -13.85 10.94
C ALA A 7 -7.50 -12.80 10.54
N ASP A 8 -7.72 -11.54 10.89
CA ASP A 8 -6.77 -10.43 10.63
C ASP A 8 -5.41 -10.67 11.31
N LEU A 9 -5.41 -11.10 12.57
CA LEU A 9 -4.18 -11.47 13.27
C LEU A 9 -3.45 -12.64 12.59
N ARG A 10 -4.17 -13.69 12.17
CA ARG A 10 -3.56 -14.83 11.45
C ARG A 10 -2.90 -14.38 10.15
N THR A 11 -3.59 -13.57 9.35
CA THR A 11 -3.04 -13.01 8.12
C THR A 11 -1.77 -12.21 8.41
N ARG A 12 -1.78 -11.38 9.47
CA ARG A 12 -0.63 -10.57 9.85
C ARG A 12 0.55 -11.39 10.35
N ILE A 13 0.30 -12.43 11.17
CA ILE A 13 1.31 -13.37 11.64
C ILE A 13 2.02 -14.03 10.45
N GLY A 14 1.25 -14.52 9.46
CA GLY A 14 1.80 -15.12 8.24
C GLY A 14 2.68 -14.14 7.48
N ALA A 15 2.19 -12.92 7.24
CA ALA A 15 2.96 -11.88 6.54
C ALA A 15 4.26 -11.50 7.29
N THR A 16 4.23 -11.40 8.62
CA THR A 16 5.45 -11.14 9.41
C THR A 16 6.44 -12.30 9.32
N GLY A 17 5.97 -13.55 9.31
CA GLY A 17 6.79 -14.74 9.08
C GLY A 17 7.51 -14.72 7.73
N GLU A 18 6.77 -14.47 6.65
CA GLU A 18 7.32 -14.34 5.29
C GLU A 18 8.39 -13.25 5.20
N ARG A 19 8.17 -12.10 5.86
CA ARG A 19 9.16 -11.01 5.89
C ARG A 19 10.45 -11.40 6.60
N ILE A 20 10.39 -12.22 7.65
CA ILE A 20 11.60 -12.72 8.32
C ILE A 20 12.38 -13.65 7.36
N GLU A 21 11.69 -14.48 6.60
CA GLU A 21 12.33 -15.34 5.60
C GLU A 21 12.91 -14.57 4.42
N GLU A 22 12.21 -13.54 3.94
CA GLU A 22 12.74 -12.61 2.92
C GLU A 22 13.98 -11.87 3.44
N ALA A 23 13.94 -11.40 4.68
CA ALA A 23 15.07 -10.74 5.31
C ALA A 23 16.29 -11.65 5.43
N LEU A 24 16.07 -12.93 5.75
CA LEU A 24 17.13 -13.94 5.80
C LEU A 24 17.68 -14.22 4.41
N ARG A 25 16.81 -14.48 3.42
CA ARG A 25 17.20 -14.74 2.03
C ARG A 25 17.95 -13.56 1.40
N GLY A 26 17.54 -12.34 1.72
CA GLY A 26 18.17 -11.11 1.26
C GLY A 26 19.44 -10.71 2.04
N GLY A 27 19.84 -11.47 3.07
CA GLY A 27 21.01 -11.16 3.90
C GLY A 27 20.85 -9.94 4.80
N ALA A 28 19.64 -9.38 4.92
CA ALA A 28 19.34 -8.25 5.80
C ALA A 28 19.40 -8.65 7.28
N ILE A 29 19.18 -9.94 7.59
CA ILE A 29 19.33 -10.51 8.93
C ILE A 29 20.11 -11.81 8.89
N THR A 30 20.77 -12.15 10.01
CA THR A 30 21.45 -13.44 10.16
C THR A 30 20.46 -14.57 10.45
N SER A 31 20.87 -15.81 10.18
CA SER A 31 20.07 -17.02 10.49
C SER A 31 19.66 -17.09 11.96
N VAL A 32 20.60 -16.82 12.88
CA VAL A 32 20.34 -16.78 14.33
C VAL A 32 19.26 -15.77 14.69
N ARG A 33 19.28 -14.59 14.04
CA ARG A 33 18.27 -13.56 14.27
C ARG A 33 16.92 -13.96 13.68
N ALA A 34 16.91 -14.52 12.48
CA ALA A 34 15.71 -15.05 11.83
C ALA A 34 15.02 -16.11 12.71
N THR A 35 15.77 -17.09 13.23
CA THR A 35 15.23 -18.11 14.15
C THR A 35 14.69 -17.52 15.44
N THR A 36 15.27 -16.43 15.94
CA THR A 36 14.76 -15.74 17.13
C THR A 36 13.43 -15.03 16.85
N LEU A 37 13.34 -14.32 15.72
CA LEU A 37 12.12 -13.62 15.32
C LEU A 37 11.00 -14.62 14.95
N GLN A 38 11.32 -15.71 14.24
CA GLN A 38 10.37 -16.78 13.93
C GLN A 38 9.77 -17.39 15.19
N ARG A 39 10.59 -17.72 16.20
CA ARG A 39 10.10 -18.21 17.49
C ARG A 39 9.14 -17.23 18.17
N GLN A 40 9.35 -15.91 18.06
CA GLN A 40 8.43 -14.91 18.60
C GLN A 40 7.09 -14.88 17.85
N VAL A 41 7.12 -15.03 16.52
CA VAL A 41 5.91 -15.12 15.69
C VAL A 41 5.12 -16.39 16.02
N GLU A 42 5.79 -17.54 16.11
CA GLU A 42 5.19 -18.83 16.49
C GLU A 42 4.57 -18.78 17.89
N GLN A 43 5.27 -18.19 18.86
CA GLN A 43 4.74 -18.00 20.22
C GLN A 43 3.49 -17.11 20.22
N THR A 44 3.48 -16.07 19.40
CA THR A 44 2.33 -15.16 19.24
C THR A 44 1.13 -15.92 18.66
N GLN A 45 1.36 -16.72 17.61
CA GLN A 45 0.34 -17.55 16.99
C GLN A 45 -0.23 -18.60 17.96
N ALA A 46 0.64 -19.34 18.66
CA ALA A 46 0.22 -20.35 19.62
C ALA A 46 -0.59 -19.75 20.78
N SER A 47 -0.20 -18.57 21.27
CA SER A 47 -0.93 -17.86 22.32
C SER A 47 -2.32 -17.41 21.85
N MET A 48 -2.39 -16.84 20.64
CA MET A 48 -3.65 -16.42 20.02
C MET A 48 -4.58 -17.62 19.77
N ASP A 49 -4.08 -18.72 19.20
CA ASP A 49 -4.88 -19.92 18.93
C ASP A 49 -5.37 -20.57 20.23
N ARG A 50 -4.55 -20.58 21.29
CA ARG A 50 -4.96 -21.07 22.61
C ARG A 50 -6.12 -20.25 23.18
N LEU A 51 -6.00 -18.93 23.18
CA LEU A 51 -7.06 -18.04 23.69
C LEU A 51 -8.31 -18.14 22.83
N SER A 52 -8.17 -18.12 21.50
CA SER A 52 -9.30 -18.30 20.59
C SER A 52 -10.04 -19.61 20.84
N ARG A 53 -9.35 -20.70 21.22
CA ARG A 53 -9.98 -21.98 21.60
C ARG A 53 -10.63 -21.96 22.98
N GLN A 54 -10.04 -21.24 23.95
CA GLN A 54 -10.52 -21.21 25.33
C GLN A 54 -11.76 -20.32 25.52
N GLN A 55 -11.76 -19.14 24.91
CA GLN A 55 -12.82 -18.13 25.08
C GLN A 55 -13.64 -17.89 23.80
N GLY A 56 -13.29 -18.52 22.68
CA GLY A 56 -14.01 -18.39 21.41
C GLY A 56 -13.71 -17.09 20.64
N PHE A 57 -12.90 -16.18 21.20
CA PHE A 57 -12.53 -14.92 20.56
C PHE A 57 -11.19 -14.39 21.09
N VAL A 58 -10.65 -13.36 20.45
CA VAL A 58 -9.55 -12.54 20.97
C VAL A 58 -10.12 -11.19 21.37
N SER A 59 -9.90 -10.77 22.61
CA SER A 59 -10.37 -9.47 23.11
C SER A 59 -9.61 -8.30 22.48
N ALA A 60 -10.16 -7.09 22.58
CA ALA A 60 -9.50 -5.88 22.06
C ALA A 60 -8.12 -5.63 22.70
N GLY A 61 -7.97 -5.95 24.00
CA GLY A 61 -6.69 -5.80 24.71
C GLY A 61 -5.64 -6.80 24.22
N GLU A 62 -6.03 -8.06 24.03
CA GLU A 62 -5.14 -9.11 23.51
C GLU A 62 -4.76 -8.82 22.06
N PHE A 63 -5.74 -8.43 21.23
CA PHE A 63 -5.51 -8.02 19.84
C PHE A 63 -4.51 -6.86 19.74
N ALA A 64 -4.67 -5.83 20.58
CA ALA A 64 -3.73 -4.72 20.64
C ALA A 64 -2.33 -5.15 21.10
N SER A 65 -2.24 -6.09 22.04
CA SER A 65 -0.97 -6.65 22.51
C SER A 65 -0.22 -7.39 21.40
N TYR A 66 -0.90 -8.31 20.70
CA TYR A 66 -0.32 -9.05 19.58
C TYR A 66 0.09 -8.15 18.43
N ASN A 67 -0.74 -7.16 18.09
CA ASN A 67 -0.41 -6.19 17.07
C ASN A 67 0.81 -5.32 17.42
N ARG A 68 1.04 -5.07 18.72
CA ARG A 68 2.23 -4.34 19.19
C ARG A 68 3.48 -5.21 19.06
N THR A 69 3.41 -6.49 19.41
CA THR A 69 4.51 -7.45 19.24
C THR A 69 4.89 -7.61 17.77
N LEU A 70 3.92 -7.89 16.90
CA LEU A 70 4.15 -8.00 15.45
C LEU A 70 4.68 -6.69 14.87
N GLY A 71 4.16 -5.55 15.36
CA GLY A 71 4.63 -4.22 14.95
C GLY A 71 6.08 -3.93 15.34
N ALA A 72 6.55 -4.42 16.48
CA ALA A 72 7.94 -4.28 16.90
C ALA A 72 8.89 -5.07 15.98
N ILE A 73 8.49 -6.29 15.58
CA ILE A 73 9.21 -7.10 14.59
C ILE A 73 9.22 -6.36 13.24
N ASP A 74 8.07 -5.84 12.81
CA ASP A 74 7.95 -5.11 11.55
C ASP A 74 8.88 -3.88 11.50
N VAL A 75 8.96 -3.11 12.59
CA VAL A 75 9.87 -1.95 12.72
C VAL A 75 11.34 -2.38 12.68
N GLU A 76 11.70 -3.50 13.29
CA GLU A 76 13.06 -4.03 13.22
C GLU A 76 13.45 -4.40 11.78
N LEU A 77 12.55 -5.08 11.08
CA LEU A 77 12.76 -5.47 9.68
C LEU A 77 12.84 -4.24 8.76
N ASP A 78 12.03 -3.21 8.99
CA ASP A 78 12.10 -1.96 8.23
C ASP A 78 13.43 -1.23 8.39
N ARG A 79 13.96 -1.16 9.62
CA ARG A 79 15.28 -0.55 9.89
C ARG A 79 16.40 -1.25 9.14
N ARG A 80 16.19 -2.50 8.74
CA ARG A 80 17.12 -3.31 7.95
C ARG A 80 16.80 -3.30 6.46
N GLY A 81 15.87 -2.47 6.01
CA GLY A 81 15.51 -2.31 4.60
C GLY A 81 14.64 -3.43 4.03
N VAL A 82 14.04 -4.27 4.88
CA VAL A 82 13.15 -5.37 4.46
C VAL A 82 11.78 -4.78 4.19
N ALA A 83 11.38 -4.70 2.93
CA ALA A 83 10.10 -4.13 2.58
C ALA A 83 8.91 -4.96 3.10
N ARG A 84 7.83 -4.26 3.41
CA ARG A 84 6.55 -4.83 3.85
C ARG A 84 5.79 -5.32 2.63
N SER A 85 5.70 -6.64 2.44
CA SER A 85 4.73 -7.24 1.51
C SER A 85 3.45 -7.50 2.30
N TYR A 86 2.56 -6.51 2.38
CA TYR A 86 1.18 -6.77 2.75
C TYR A 86 0.47 -7.15 1.45
N GLY A 87 0.06 -8.41 1.37
CA GLY A 87 -0.53 -8.98 0.16
C GLY A 87 -1.62 -8.09 -0.43
N ASN A 88 -1.43 -7.73 -1.69
CA ASN A 88 -2.30 -8.14 -2.79
C ASN A 88 -1.44 -8.23 -4.06
N ASP A 89 -1.60 -9.34 -4.80
CA ASP A 89 -1.11 -9.60 -6.16
C ASP A 89 0.32 -10.16 -6.31
N ALA A 90 0.46 -11.43 -5.95
CA ALA A 90 1.43 -12.32 -6.60
C ALA A 90 0.96 -12.67 -8.03
N LEU A 91 1.19 -11.78 -8.99
CA LEU A 91 1.41 -12.02 -10.43
C LEU A 91 2.23 -10.80 -10.86
N VAL A 92 3.54 -10.86 -11.12
CA VAL A 92 4.17 -11.49 -12.28
C VAL A 92 5.60 -11.86 -11.92
N ALA A 93 6.01 -13.07 -12.30
CA ALA A 93 7.37 -13.56 -12.19
C ALA A 93 8.33 -12.85 -13.17
N SER A 94 9.57 -12.72 -12.71
CA SER A 94 10.80 -12.48 -13.49
C SER A 94 11.05 -11.05 -14.00
N ASP A 95 11.95 -10.32 -13.32
CA ASP A 95 13.36 -10.35 -13.71
C ASP A 95 14.27 -9.83 -12.59
N SER A 96 15.47 -10.39 -12.49
CA SER A 96 16.43 -10.17 -11.43
C SER A 96 17.44 -9.10 -11.82
N LYS A 97 17.57 -8.04 -11.00
CA LYS A 97 18.87 -7.52 -10.53
C LYS A 97 18.64 -6.32 -9.63
N GLY A 98 19.44 -6.28 -8.57
CA GLY A 98 19.32 -5.39 -7.42
C GLY A 98 18.73 -4.03 -7.72
N GLN A 99 17.69 -3.69 -6.97
CA GLN A 99 17.40 -2.33 -6.61
C GLN A 99 16.66 -2.39 -5.29
N ALA A 100 17.20 -1.67 -4.31
CA ALA A 100 16.48 -1.25 -3.13
C ALA A 100 15.04 -0.94 -3.55
N ARG A 101 14.05 -1.47 -2.82
CA ARG A 101 12.64 -1.10 -2.98
C ARG A 101 12.49 0.36 -2.53
N SER A 102 13.04 1.29 -3.30
CA SER A 102 12.38 2.55 -3.58
C SER A 102 10.99 2.15 -4.04
N PHE A 103 9.95 2.62 -3.37
CA PHE A 103 8.66 2.74 -4.03
C PHE A 103 8.95 3.42 -5.36
N ARG A 104 9.01 2.66 -6.45
CA ARG A 104 9.07 3.24 -7.77
C ARG A 104 7.68 3.80 -7.98
N TYR A 105 7.51 5.01 -7.47
CA TYR A 105 6.57 6.00 -7.97
C TYR A 105 6.83 6.06 -9.47
N ASP A 106 6.22 5.17 -10.23
CA ASP A 106 6.36 5.12 -11.67
C ASP A 106 4.95 5.05 -12.21
N CYS A 107 4.49 6.18 -12.73
CA CYS A 107 3.26 6.23 -13.48
C CYS A 107 3.44 5.39 -14.73
N GLN A 108 3.04 4.13 -14.64
CA GLN A 108 2.83 3.30 -15.82
C GLN A 108 1.66 3.94 -16.58
N ASN A 109 1.97 4.67 -17.65
CA ASN A 109 0.99 5.40 -18.45
C ASN A 109 0.21 4.45 -19.38
N GLU A 110 -0.19 3.29 -18.86
CA GLU A 110 -0.89 2.23 -19.58
C GLU A 110 -2.40 2.48 -19.57
N PRO A 111 -3.14 2.06 -20.61
CA PRO A 111 -4.59 2.20 -20.63
C PRO A 111 -5.25 1.36 -19.53
N VAL A 112 -6.04 2.02 -18.68
CA VAL A 112 -6.81 1.36 -17.63
C VAL A 112 -8.27 1.81 -17.69
N ALA A 113 -9.18 0.94 -17.24
CA ALA A 113 -10.58 1.29 -17.12
C ALA A 113 -10.76 2.29 -15.97
N ILE A 114 -11.20 3.50 -16.30
CA ILE A 114 -11.39 4.60 -15.36
C ILE A 114 -12.87 4.93 -15.34
N ALA A 115 -13.44 5.05 -14.14
CA ALA A 115 -14.81 5.48 -13.92
C ALA A 115 -14.84 6.46 -12.76
N ILE A 116 -14.62 7.74 -13.09
CA ILE A 116 -14.59 8.83 -12.11
C ILE A 116 -15.80 9.73 -12.37
N PRO A 117 -16.75 9.84 -11.42
CA PRO A 117 -17.89 10.73 -11.58
C PRO A 117 -17.44 12.20 -11.57
N GLY A 118 -18.18 13.03 -12.31
CA GLY A 118 -17.92 14.46 -12.42
C GLY A 118 -18.41 15.20 -11.19
N ASP A 119 -17.56 15.35 -10.18
CA ASP A 119 -17.87 16.01 -8.92
C ASP A 119 -16.78 17.04 -8.56
N GLN A 120 -16.35 17.09 -7.29
CA GLN A 120 -15.24 17.93 -6.88
C GLN A 120 -13.91 17.37 -7.38
N LEU A 121 -13.10 18.25 -7.96
CA LEU A 121 -11.84 17.89 -8.61
C LEU A 121 -10.83 17.30 -7.63
N ASP A 122 -10.84 17.71 -6.36
CA ASP A 122 -10.00 17.15 -5.30
C ASP A 122 -10.25 15.64 -5.10
N ARG A 123 -11.52 15.26 -4.90
CA ARG A 123 -11.93 13.86 -4.75
C ARG A 123 -11.67 13.06 -6.02
N ALA A 124 -11.90 13.68 -7.17
CA ALA A 124 -11.68 13.04 -8.46
C ALA A 124 -10.19 12.72 -8.66
N LEU A 125 -9.27 13.64 -8.31
CA LEU A 125 -7.82 13.42 -8.36
C LEU A 125 -7.37 12.32 -7.38
N ASP A 126 -7.98 12.26 -6.20
CA ASP A 126 -7.74 11.16 -5.24
C ASP A 126 -8.20 9.81 -5.80
N GLN A 127 -9.39 9.75 -6.40
CA GLN A 127 -9.88 8.53 -7.07
C GLN A 127 -8.95 8.11 -8.21
N LEU A 128 -8.53 9.06 -9.06
CA LEU A 128 -7.60 8.77 -10.15
C LEU A 128 -6.29 8.18 -9.63
N ARG A 129 -5.71 8.76 -8.57
CA ARG A 129 -4.51 8.25 -7.91
C ARG A 129 -4.70 6.82 -7.39
N LEU A 130 -5.86 6.52 -6.80
CA LEU A 130 -6.16 5.18 -6.30
C LEU A 130 -6.32 4.16 -7.44
N THR A 131 -7.00 4.54 -8.52
CA THR A 131 -7.23 3.68 -9.69
C THR A 131 -5.95 3.39 -10.46
N THR A 132 -5.15 4.43 -10.71
CA THR A 132 -3.96 4.35 -11.60
C THR A 132 -2.66 4.07 -10.84
N ARG A 133 -2.70 4.14 -9.50
CA ARG A 133 -1.52 4.09 -8.62
C ARG A 133 -0.47 5.18 -8.94
N CYS A 134 -0.85 6.20 -9.70
CA CYS A 134 -0.03 7.34 -10.04
C CYS A 134 0.01 8.38 -8.91
N PRO A 135 1.19 8.80 -8.44
CA PRO A 135 1.28 9.93 -7.54
C PRO A 135 0.94 11.22 -8.29
N ILE A 136 0.04 12.00 -7.70
CA ILE A 136 -0.36 13.32 -8.19
C ILE A 136 -0.05 14.34 -7.09
N SER A 137 0.79 15.31 -7.40
CA SER A 137 1.15 16.42 -6.52
C SER A 137 0.43 17.71 -6.92
N GLY A 138 0.37 18.71 -6.04
CA GLY A 138 -0.29 19.99 -6.32
C GLY A 138 -1.82 19.94 -6.29
N THR A 139 -2.41 18.87 -5.73
CA THR A 139 -3.87 18.68 -5.66
C THR A 139 -4.58 19.75 -4.80
N ASP A 140 -3.87 20.48 -3.95
CA ASP A 140 -4.43 21.62 -3.21
C ASP A 140 -5.01 22.71 -4.13
N LEU A 141 -4.48 22.84 -5.35
CA LEU A 141 -4.99 23.77 -6.36
C LEU A 141 -6.38 23.37 -6.89
N ALA A 142 -6.79 22.11 -6.68
CA ALA A 142 -8.07 21.57 -7.11
C ALA A 142 -9.23 21.87 -6.15
N ARG A 143 -8.95 22.36 -4.93
CA ARG A 143 -10.00 22.65 -3.94
C ARG A 143 -11.01 23.65 -4.49
N GLY A 144 -12.30 23.32 -4.34
CA GLY A 144 -13.41 24.17 -4.80
C GLY A 144 -13.62 24.20 -6.32
N LYS A 145 -12.87 23.40 -7.09
CA LYS A 145 -13.08 23.22 -8.54
C LYS A 145 -13.86 21.94 -8.81
N ARG A 146 -14.51 21.88 -9.97
CA ARG A 146 -15.24 20.71 -10.43
C ARG A 146 -14.56 20.09 -11.63
N SER A 147 -14.49 18.75 -11.65
CA SER A 147 -14.03 18.00 -12.82
C SER A 147 -15.22 17.58 -13.68
N GLN A 148 -14.98 17.44 -14.97
CA GLN A 148 -15.90 16.69 -15.82
C GLN A 148 -15.82 15.20 -15.48
N PRO A 149 -16.90 14.42 -15.68
CA PRO A 149 -16.85 12.97 -15.53
C PRO A 149 -15.87 12.38 -16.54
N VAL A 150 -15.07 11.41 -16.08
CA VAL A 150 -14.12 10.69 -16.94
C VAL A 150 -14.41 9.20 -16.81
N VAL A 151 -15.00 8.66 -17.87
CA VAL A 151 -15.42 7.25 -17.93
C VAL A 151 -14.93 6.66 -19.24
N GLY A 152 -14.23 5.53 -19.15
CA GLY A 152 -13.72 4.79 -20.30
C GLY A 152 -12.33 4.20 -20.05
N THR A 153 -11.83 3.43 -21.01
CA THR A 153 -10.47 2.89 -20.97
C THR A 153 -9.51 3.89 -21.58
N MET A 154 -8.64 4.47 -20.77
CA MET A 154 -7.68 5.48 -21.23
C MET A 154 -6.44 5.51 -20.32
N THR A 155 -5.41 6.24 -20.74
CA THR A 155 -4.19 6.38 -19.93
C THR A 155 -4.38 7.36 -18.77
N PRO A 156 -3.64 7.22 -17.66
CA PRO A 156 -3.65 8.17 -16.55
C PRO A 156 -3.41 9.62 -16.99
N THR A 157 -2.52 9.82 -17.98
CA THR A 157 -2.29 11.12 -18.61
C THR A 157 -3.58 11.65 -19.26
N ALA A 158 -4.22 10.86 -20.12
CA ALA A 158 -5.44 11.29 -20.81
C ALA A 158 -6.58 11.60 -19.84
N ALA A 159 -6.76 10.76 -18.82
CA ALA A 159 -7.77 10.96 -17.78
C ALA A 159 -7.51 12.24 -16.98
N LEU A 160 -6.28 12.44 -16.50
CA LEU A 160 -5.91 13.64 -15.74
C LEU A 160 -6.11 14.91 -16.58
N GLN A 161 -5.72 14.87 -17.85
CA GLN A 161 -5.92 16.01 -18.75
C GLN A 161 -7.41 16.32 -18.97
N ALA A 162 -8.24 15.29 -19.16
CA ALA A 162 -9.69 15.45 -19.29
C ALA A 162 -10.32 16.05 -18.02
N MET A 163 -9.86 15.63 -16.83
CA MET A 163 -10.34 16.15 -15.55
C MET A 163 -9.97 17.60 -15.30
N LEU A 164 -8.78 18.03 -15.72
CA LEU A 164 -8.31 19.41 -15.56
C LEU A 164 -8.88 20.36 -16.62
N ASN A 165 -9.47 19.83 -17.70
CA ASN A 165 -10.02 20.65 -18.77
C ASN A 165 -11.14 21.58 -18.26
N GLY A 166 -11.05 22.87 -18.61
CA GLY A 166 -11.99 23.90 -18.15
C GLY A 166 -11.80 24.37 -16.69
N THR A 167 -10.83 23.84 -15.96
CA THR A 167 -10.60 24.19 -14.54
C THR A 167 -9.58 25.32 -14.34
N GLY A 168 -8.89 25.73 -15.42
CA GLY A 168 -7.77 26.67 -15.38
C GLY A 168 -6.49 26.08 -14.77
N LEU A 169 -6.42 24.75 -14.68
CA LEU A 169 -5.26 24.00 -14.22
C LEU A 169 -4.71 23.15 -15.36
N GLN A 170 -3.42 22.86 -15.29
CA GLN A 170 -2.71 21.96 -16.21
C GLN A 170 -1.97 20.92 -15.40
N MET A 171 -1.70 19.79 -16.03
CA MET A 171 -0.80 18.80 -15.46
C MET A 171 0.56 18.86 -16.15
N ARG A 172 1.58 18.52 -15.39
CA ARG A 172 2.95 18.33 -15.86
C ARG A 172 3.44 16.97 -15.42
N SER A 173 4.07 16.23 -16.32
CA SER A 173 4.75 14.99 -15.96
C SER A 173 6.02 15.31 -15.17
N ILE A 174 6.17 14.68 -14.02
CA ILE A 174 7.37 14.72 -13.18
C ILE A 174 7.97 13.32 -13.07
N LYS A 175 9.17 13.20 -12.49
CA LYS A 175 9.81 11.89 -12.30
C LYS A 175 8.91 11.01 -11.43
N GLY A 176 8.21 10.08 -12.08
CA GLY A 176 7.38 9.10 -11.42
C GLY A 176 5.92 9.47 -11.19
N GLY A 177 5.42 10.58 -11.73
CA GLY A 177 4.09 11.09 -11.39
C GLY A 177 3.62 12.27 -12.22
N PHE A 178 2.55 12.89 -11.74
CA PHE A 178 2.00 14.13 -12.29
C PHE A 178 1.97 15.23 -11.23
N GLU A 179 2.15 16.47 -11.67
CA GLU A 179 1.99 17.66 -10.85
C GLU A 179 0.92 18.56 -11.45
N VAL A 180 -0.05 18.96 -10.64
CA VAL A 180 -1.08 19.91 -11.02
C VAL A 180 -0.55 21.33 -10.76
N LEU A 181 -0.63 22.17 -11.78
CA LEU A 181 -0.14 23.55 -11.79
C LEU A 181 -1.24 24.47 -12.33
N ARG A 182 -1.16 25.77 -12.02
CA ARG A 182 -2.05 26.76 -12.63
C ARG A 182 -1.61 27.01 -14.07
N LEU A 183 -2.57 27.16 -14.99
CA LEU A 183 -2.26 27.61 -16.34
C LEU A 183 -1.56 28.99 -16.25
N PRO A 184 -0.43 29.20 -16.94
CA PRO A 184 0.09 30.55 -17.13
C PRO A 184 -0.97 31.37 -17.87
N ARG A 185 -1.23 32.57 -17.37
CA ARG A 185 -2.15 33.54 -17.98
C ARG A 185 -1.51 34.21 -19.18
#